data_AF-A0A7J2KJQ2-F1
#
_entry.id   AF-A0A7J2KJQ2-F1
#
_cell.length_a   1.000
_cell.length_b   1.000
_cell.length_c   1.000
_cell.angle_alpha   90.00
_cell.angle_beta   90.00
_cell.angle_gamma   90.00
#
_symmetry.space_group_name_H-M   'P 1'
#
loop_
_entity.id
_entity.type
_entity.pdbx_description
1 polymer ?
#
loop_
_entity_poly.entity_id
_entity_poly.type
_entity_poly.pdbx_seq_one_letter_code
_entity_poly.pdbx_strand_id
1 'polypeptide(L)'
;MIKVIIKCPNCKSKNVQKRGFRNNNLGKKQKYFCSDCEKWFVESDGFERMRHDPRIVTRAIHMHEDGFSLFQTQNHLWQYDGVKVTRKTISD
;
A
#
# COMPACT_ATOMS: atom_id res chain seq x y z
N MET A 1 -0.71 21.89 12.75
CA MET A 1 -0.35 21.24 11.46
C MET A 1 0.89 20.40 11.70
N ILE A 2 0.76 19.06 11.72
CA ILE A 2 1.92 18.16 11.89
C ILE A 2 2.72 18.20 10.59
N LYS A 3 3.90 18.82 10.62
CA LYS A 3 4.80 18.90 9.47
C LYS A 3 5.51 17.55 9.37
N VAL A 4 5.04 16.68 8.47
CA VAL A 4 5.68 15.37 8.23
C VAL A 4 7.07 15.61 7.64
N ILE A 5 8.11 15.25 8.38
CA ILE A 5 9.50 15.34 7.92
C ILE A 5 9.78 14.12 7.06
N ILE A 6 9.88 14.34 5.75
CA ILE A 6 10.19 13.28 4.79
C ILE A 6 11.69 13.00 4.85
N LYS A 7 12.03 11.74 5.09
CA LYS A 7 13.41 11.24 5.08
C LYS A 7 13.53 10.15 4.03
N CYS A 8 14.72 10.02 3.44
CA CYS A 8 15.00 8.91 2.55
C CYS A 8 14.93 7.59 3.33
N PRO A 9 14.16 6.57 2.88
CA PRO A 9 14.08 5.29 3.56
C PRO A 9 15.39 4.50 3.51
N ASN A 10 16.26 4.78 2.53
CA ASN A 10 17.52 4.06 2.34
C ASN A 10 18.68 4.63 3.18
N CYS A 11 18.87 5.96 3.19
CA CYS A 11 20.01 6.59 3.89
C CYS A 11 19.59 7.51 5.06
N LYS A 12 18.29 7.66 5.34
CA LYS A 12 17.72 8.52 6.40
C LYS A 12 17.99 10.02 6.26
N SER A 13 18.63 10.44 5.16
CA SER A 13 18.86 11.85 4.86
C SER A 13 17.55 12.64 4.68
N LYS A 14 17.60 13.92 5.03
CA LYS A 14 16.56 14.93 4.79
C LYS A 14 16.76 15.67 3.46
N ASN A 15 17.85 15.41 2.74
CA ASN A 15 18.14 16.01 1.44
C ASN A 15 17.32 15.30 0.34
N VAL A 16 16.02 15.59 0.34
CA VAL A 16 15.02 14.95 -0.53
C VAL A 16 14.20 15.96 -1.29
N GLN A 17 14.10 15.76 -2.60
CA GLN A 17 13.42 16.64 -3.55
C GLN A 17 12.17 15.95 -4.08
N LYS A 18 11.06 16.70 -4.19
CA LYS A 18 9.86 16.26 -4.89
C LYS A 18 10.13 16.25 -6.39
N ARG A 19 9.99 15.10 -7.03
CA ARG A 19 10.27 14.92 -8.46
C ARG A 19 9.16 14.13 -9.15
N GLY A 20 8.09 14.85 -9.49
CA GLY A 20 6.94 14.29 -10.20
C GLY A 20 6.11 13.33 -9.34
N PHE A 21 5.32 12.49 -10.01
CA PHE A 21 4.37 11.60 -9.34
C PHE A 21 4.38 10.21 -9.94
N ARG A 22 4.06 9.22 -9.11
CA ARG A 22 3.75 7.87 -9.51
C ARG A 22 2.23 7.72 -9.59
N ASN A 23 1.71 7.41 -10.76
CA ASN A 23 0.29 7.12 -10.95
C ASN A 23 0.08 5.61 -10.96
N ASN A 24 -0.89 5.12 -10.19
CA ASN A 24 -1.43 3.77 -10.27
C ASN A 24 -2.97 3.83 -10.31
N ASN A 25 -3.63 2.68 -10.39
CA ASN A 25 -5.10 2.60 -10.40
C ASN A 25 -5.75 3.10 -9.09
N LEU A 26 -5.00 3.17 -7.99
CA LEU A 26 -5.47 3.67 -6.69
C LEU A 26 -5.28 5.19 -6.55
N GLY A 27 -4.50 5.81 -7.43
CA GLY A 27 -4.29 7.24 -7.46
C GLY A 27 -2.85 7.67 -7.70
N LYS A 28 -2.56 8.89 -7.27
CA LYS A 28 -1.32 9.61 -7.56
C LYS A 28 -0.51 9.78 -6.28
N LYS A 29 0.67 9.16 -6.22
CA LYS A 29 1.60 9.28 -5.09
C LYS A 29 2.77 10.20 -5.46
N GLN A 30 3.20 11.04 -4.53
CA GLN A 30 4.36 11.91 -4.73
C GLN A 30 5.63 11.07 -4.84
N LYS A 31 6.41 11.28 -5.90
CA LYS A 31 7.72 10.66 -6.07
C LYS A 31 8.80 11.60 -5.53
N TYR A 32 9.75 11.04 -4.80
CA TYR A 32 10.87 11.74 -4.20
C TYR A 32 12.19 11.20 -4.73
N PHE A 33 13.19 12.07 -4.80
CA PHE A 33 14.57 11.74 -5.10
C PHE A 33 15.46 12.19 -3.95
N CYS A 34 16.31 11.29 -3.44
CA CYS A 34 17.31 11.64 -2.45
C CYS A 34 18.60 12.04 -3.16
N SER A 35 19.12 13.24 -2.88
CA SER A 35 20.38 13.70 -3.46
C SER A 35 21.61 13.04 -2.86
N ASP A 36 21.53 12.47 -1.66
CA ASP A 36 22.69 11.89 -0.97
C ASP A 36 22.96 10.43 -1.33
N CYS A 37 21.91 9.65 -1.62
CA CYS A 37 22.06 8.26 -2.07
C CYS A 37 21.55 8.01 -3.50
N GLU A 38 21.11 9.07 -4.17
CA GLU A 38 20.65 9.07 -5.57
C GLU A 38 19.50 8.08 -5.86
N LYS A 39 18.78 7.65 -4.83
CA LYS A 39 17.64 6.74 -4.96
C LYS A 39 16.31 7.47 -5.02
N TRP A 40 15.42 6.90 -5.82
CA TRP A 40 14.02 7.29 -5.90
C TRP A 40 13.19 6.51 -4.88
N PHE A 41 12.22 7.19 -4.27
CA PHE A 41 11.25 6.53 -3.41
C PHE A 41 9.91 7.26 -3.44
N VAL A 42 8.91 6.61 -2.88
CA VAL A 42 7.59 7.16 -2.61
C VAL A 42 7.36 7.05 -1.11
N GLU A 43 6.54 7.92 -0.55
CA GLU A 43 6.15 7.81 0.85
C GLU A 43 5.52 6.44 1.13
N SER A 44 5.94 5.83 2.23
CA SER A 44 5.45 4.54 2.71
C SER A 44 4.08 4.74 3.34
N ASP A 45 3.08 4.06 2.82
CA ASP A 45 1.73 4.00 3.40
C ASP A 45 1.45 2.65 4.07
N GLY A 46 2.44 1.75 4.16
CA GLY A 46 2.30 0.42 4.74
C GLY A 46 1.65 -0.61 3.81
N PHE A 47 1.31 -0.20 2.59
CA PHE A 47 0.72 -1.06 1.55
C PHE A 47 1.62 -1.08 0.32
N GLU A 48 2.95 -1.09 0.53
CA GLU A 48 3.90 -1.13 -0.58
C GLU A 48 3.68 -2.39 -1.43
N ARG A 49 3.69 -2.21 -2.75
CA ARG A 49 3.53 -3.28 -3.74
C ARG A 49 2.15 -3.95 -3.76
N MET A 50 1.21 -3.51 -2.93
CA MET A 50 -0.17 -3.98 -2.98
C MET A 50 -0.91 -3.41 -4.19
N ARG A 51 -1.74 -4.25 -4.82
CA ARG A 51 -2.55 -3.90 -6.00
C ARG A 51 -3.96 -3.47 -5.64
N HIS A 52 -4.49 -4.00 -4.55
CA HIS A 52 -5.83 -3.71 -4.06
C HIS A 52 -5.83 -2.51 -3.11
N ASP A 53 -7.01 -1.93 -2.92
CA ASP A 53 -7.18 -0.83 -1.98
C ASP A 53 -6.79 -1.28 -0.56
N PRO A 54 -6.02 -0.46 0.18
CA PRO A 54 -5.61 -0.73 1.55
C PRO A 54 -6.74 -1.21 2.48
N ARG A 55 -7.95 -0.67 2.30
CA ARG A 55 -9.13 -1.03 3.11
C ARG A 55 -9.55 -2.47 2.87
N ILE A 56 -9.49 -2.92 1.61
CA ILE A 56 -9.83 -4.30 1.22
C ILE A 56 -8.81 -5.28 1.77
N VAL A 57 -7.52 -4.94 1.66
CA VAL A 57 -6.43 -5.76 2.23
C VAL A 57 -6.60 -5.90 3.74
N THR A 58 -6.82 -4.77 4.44
CA THR A 58 -7.03 -4.76 5.90
C THR A 58 -8.26 -5.56 6.30
N ARG A 59 -9.37 -5.43 5.55
CA ARG A 59 -10.60 -6.20 5.80
C ARG A 59 -10.37 -7.70 5.66
N ALA A 60 -9.65 -8.13 4.62
CA ALA A 60 -9.34 -9.54 4.40
C ALA A 60 -8.50 -10.12 5.54
N ILE A 61 -7.51 -9.36 6.04
CA ILE A 61 -6.71 -9.72 7.21
C ILE A 61 -7.61 -9.84 8.45
N HIS A 62 -8.45 -8.84 8.71
CA HIS A 62 -9.36 -8.86 9.87
C HIS A 62 -10.28 -10.08 9.86
N MET A 63 -10.86 -10.42 8.71
CA MET A 63 -11.72 -11.61 8.58
C MET A 63 -10.97 -12.90 8.87
N HIS A 64 -9.73 -13.00 8.43
CA HIS A 64 -8.90 -14.16 8.72
C HIS A 64 -8.63 -14.28 10.24
N GLU A 65 -8.31 -13.17 10.90
CA GLU A 65 -8.13 -13.12 12.36
C GLU A 65 -9.43 -13.44 13.12
N ASP A 66 -10.60 -13.05 12.57
CA ASP A 66 -11.92 -13.41 13.10
C ASP A 66 -12.29 -14.90 12.88
N GLY A 67 -11.42 -15.68 12.22
CA GLY A 67 -11.60 -17.11 11.99
C GLY A 67 -12.35 -17.48 10.70
N PHE A 68 -12.53 -16.53 9.77
CA PHE A 68 -13.11 -16.84 8.47
C PHE A 68 -12.16 -17.70 7.65
N SER A 69 -12.70 -18.75 7.03
CA SER A 69 -11.97 -19.51 6.03
C SER A 69 -11.68 -18.63 4.79
N LEU A 70 -10.63 -18.99 4.05
CA LEU A 70 -10.26 -18.30 2.80
C LEU A 70 -11.43 -18.21 1.80
N PHE A 71 -12.32 -19.22 1.78
CA PHE A 71 -13.51 -19.20 0.94
C PHE A 71 -14.55 -18.18 1.43
N GLN A 72 -14.81 -18.12 2.73
CA GLN A 72 -15.75 -17.15 3.31
C GLN A 72 -15.24 -15.72 3.09
N THR A 73 -13.94 -15.46 3.31
CA THR A 73 -13.32 -14.16 3.03
C THR A 73 -13.44 -13.79 1.55
N GLN A 74 -13.09 -14.71 0.64
CA GLN A 74 -13.25 -14.52 -0.80
C GLN A 74 -14.68 -14.16 -1.18
N ASN A 75 -15.66 -14.90 -0.65
CA ASN A 75 -17.07 -14.69 -0.96
C ASN A 75 -17.56 -13.34 -0.41
N HIS A 76 -17.16 -12.95 0.80
CA HIS A 76 -17.48 -11.65 1.37
C HIS A 76 -16.92 -10.51 0.51
N LEU A 77 -15.64 -10.58 0.13
CA LEU A 77 -15.00 -9.55 -0.71
C LEU A 77 -15.72 -9.38 -2.06
N TRP A 78 -16.20 -10.48 -2.65
CA TRP A 78 -17.00 -10.38 -3.87
C TRP A 78 -18.38 -9.76 -3.61
N GLN A 79 -19.12 -10.25 -2.62
CA GLN A 79 -20.51 -9.83 -2.39
C GLN A 79 -20.63 -8.37 -1.93
N TYR A 80 -19.74 -7.92 -1.04
CA TYR A 80 -19.87 -6.60 -0.39
C TYR A 80 -18.94 -5.54 -0.98
N ASP A 81 -17.75 -5.93 -1.43
CA ASP A 81 -16.76 -5.00 -1.98
C ASP A 81 -16.68 -5.07 -3.52
N GLY A 82 -17.36 -6.03 -4.16
CA GLY A 82 -17.30 -6.24 -5.62
C GLY A 82 -15.94 -6.76 -6.09
N VAL A 83 -15.06 -7.18 -5.18
CA VAL A 83 -13.67 -7.55 -5.47
C VAL A 83 -13.58 -9.05 -5.73
N LYS A 84 -13.34 -9.43 -6.98
CA LYS A 84 -13.09 -10.82 -7.38
C LYS A 84 -11.61 -11.14 -7.23
N VAL A 85 -11.27 -11.95 -6.23
CA VAL A 85 -9.93 -12.47 -5.97
C VAL A 85 -9.95 -13.99 -5.84
N THR A 86 -8.80 -14.64 -6.00
CA THR A 86 -8.67 -16.08 -5.72
C THR A 86 -8.35 -16.31 -4.25
N ARG A 87 -8.66 -17.50 -3.70
CA ARG A 87 -8.26 -17.85 -2.33
C ARG A 87 -6.74 -17.77 -2.12
N LYS A 88 -5.96 -18.06 -3.17
CA LYS A 88 -4.50 -17.96 -3.16
C LYS A 88 -4.03 -16.52 -2.92
N THR A 89 -4.73 -15.54 -3.50
CA THR A 89 -4.47 -14.10 -3.28
C THR A 89 -4.67 -13.66 -1.83
N ILE A 90 -5.49 -14.38 -1.06
CA ILE A 90 -5.75 -14.08 0.35
C ILE A 90 -4.72 -14.77 1.25
N SER A 91 -4.19 -15.94 0.83
CA SER A 91 -3.21 -16.71 1.61
C SER A 91 -1.75 -16.30 1.40
N ASP A 92 -1.44 -15.67 0.27
CA ASP A 92 -0.08 -15.22 -0.11
C ASP A 92 0.30 -13.91 0.59
#